data_AF-A0A4Q4U6H9-F1
#
_entry.id   AF-A0A4Q4U6H9-F1
#
_cell.length_a   1.000
_cell.length_b   1.000
_cell.length_c   1.000
_cell.angle_alpha   90.00
_cell.angle_beta   90.00
_cell.angle_gamma   90.00
#
_symmetry.space_group_name_H-M   'P 1'
#
loop_
_entity.id
_entity.type
_entity.pdbx_description
1 polymer ?
#
loop_
_entity_poly.entity_id
_entity_poly.type
_entity_poly.pdbx_seq_one_letter_code
_entity_poly.pdbx_strand_id
1 'polypeptide(L)'
;MRTSDPRFKGNKELVKDLMTPAFLHEVSAPEIYAKATSLVDLWTVKAKLAAGRPFNADRDIFDAAIDIINAATFGLGDDLSTVKHQLDSLARVGDAELPLSPDGSVEFAHPPDVPEIAAIHEIGLHIGEQFKALFPKISHRYKVLTRPSLVKAISMKDKLIHDEIEKALARLRSGGRVRSAMDHILQREMNAAKKADRLPVFHSPRIHDEVRDGNTIRTSQLHPTIRQGSSWFAKTDFRLGMIKWVADDQGVQNKLRAALRSAYGTALDEKRQPSVTELWKTPVPYLDAVIEESLRVTGPLPVSQRRTVVDTVILGRNIPKGTDIIFVANGPSYLSPSISVPDNARSESSRAKYSHGHWNPEDIHLFRPERWLRIDENGREVFDPQAGPAMPFGLGPRGCFGRRLAYLEIRIVLALLVWNFEFQRLSEELSSHAVVDTLTSTPEKCFVALNKVS
;
A
#
# COMPACT_ATOMS: atom_id res chain seq x y z
N MET A 1 -0.41 -25.93 -1.74
CA MET A 1 -1.01 -25.19 -0.61
C MET A 1 -2.26 -25.92 -0.15
N ARG A 2 -2.34 -26.40 1.09
CA ARG A 2 -3.59 -26.94 1.65
C ARG A 2 -4.59 -25.77 1.81
N THR A 3 -5.79 -25.91 1.26
CA THR A 3 -6.83 -24.88 1.29
C THR A 3 -8.18 -25.58 1.46
N SER A 4 -9.09 -24.99 2.23
CA SER A 4 -10.47 -25.46 2.34
C SER A 4 -11.28 -25.14 1.08
N ASP A 5 -10.87 -24.14 0.30
CA ASP A 5 -11.50 -23.74 -0.95
C ASP A 5 -10.60 -24.07 -2.15
N PRO A 6 -11.01 -24.98 -3.06
CA PRO A 6 -10.23 -25.33 -4.24
C PRO A 6 -10.06 -24.17 -5.23
N ARG A 7 -10.97 -23.18 -5.24
CA ARG A 7 -10.92 -22.00 -6.11
C ARG A 7 -9.69 -21.13 -5.82
N PHE A 8 -9.24 -21.11 -4.56
CA PHE A 8 -8.09 -20.29 -4.14
C PHE A 8 -6.84 -20.55 -4.98
N LYS A 9 -6.56 -21.82 -5.29
CA LYS A 9 -5.39 -22.22 -6.08
C LYS A 9 -5.53 -21.74 -7.53
N GLY A 10 -6.69 -21.95 -8.14
CA GLY A 10 -6.98 -21.47 -9.49
C GLY A 10 -6.83 -19.95 -9.59
N ASN A 11 -7.44 -19.21 -8.66
CA ASN A 11 -7.34 -17.76 -8.62
C ASN A 11 -5.90 -17.26 -8.48
N LYS A 12 -5.12 -17.81 -7.54
CA LYS A 12 -3.68 -17.49 -7.43
C LYS A 12 -2.90 -17.82 -8.69
N GLU A 13 -3.23 -18.93 -9.36
CA GLU A 13 -2.60 -19.23 -10.64
C GLU A 13 -2.90 -18.16 -11.68
N LEU A 14 -4.10 -17.60 -11.74
CA LEU A 14 -4.45 -16.57 -12.74
C LEU A 14 -3.53 -15.34 -12.63
N VAL A 15 -3.32 -14.88 -11.40
CA VAL A 15 -2.60 -13.63 -11.09
C VAL A 15 -1.10 -13.80 -10.85
N LYS A 16 -0.57 -15.03 -10.77
CA LYS A 16 0.79 -15.28 -10.23
C LYS A 16 1.92 -14.48 -10.90
N ASP A 17 1.77 -14.16 -12.18
CA ASP A 17 2.79 -13.49 -12.99
C ASP A 17 2.82 -11.97 -12.76
N LEU A 18 1.76 -11.41 -12.17
CA LEU A 18 1.65 -9.98 -11.84
C LEU A 18 2.68 -9.52 -10.78
N MET A 19 3.30 -10.47 -10.07
CA MET A 19 4.32 -10.19 -9.04
C MET A 19 5.72 -10.60 -9.48
N THR A 20 5.91 -10.88 -10.77
CA THR A 20 7.24 -11.14 -11.35
C THR A 20 8.00 -9.82 -11.49
N PRO A 21 9.34 -9.82 -11.35
CA PRO A 21 10.13 -8.60 -11.54
C PRO A 21 9.92 -7.94 -12.91
N ALA A 22 9.79 -8.75 -13.98
CA ALA A 22 9.54 -8.24 -15.33
C ALA A 22 8.24 -7.44 -15.40
N PHE A 23 7.11 -8.01 -14.94
CA PHE A 23 5.84 -7.30 -14.93
C PHE A 23 5.89 -6.03 -14.06
N LEU A 24 6.48 -6.14 -12.87
CA LEU A 24 6.56 -5.01 -11.96
C LEU A 24 7.40 -3.86 -12.52
N HIS A 25 8.54 -4.14 -13.15
CA HIS A 25 9.44 -3.10 -13.66
C HIS A 25 9.00 -2.53 -15.00
N GLU A 26 8.45 -3.35 -15.90
CA GLU A 26 8.08 -2.92 -17.25
C GLU A 26 6.66 -2.35 -17.35
N VAL A 27 5.74 -2.84 -16.49
CA VAL A 27 4.32 -2.47 -16.55
C VAL A 27 3.92 -1.62 -15.35
N SER A 28 4.15 -2.08 -14.12
CA SER A 28 3.67 -1.35 -12.94
C SER A 28 4.51 -0.13 -12.57
N ALA A 29 5.84 -0.20 -12.64
CA ALA A 29 6.72 0.88 -12.21
C ALA A 29 6.51 2.20 -12.97
N PRO A 30 6.35 2.21 -14.31
CA PRO A 30 6.11 3.44 -15.06
C PRO A 30 4.77 4.10 -14.67
N GLU A 31 3.71 3.31 -14.50
CA GLU A 31 2.39 3.81 -14.08
C GLU A 31 2.42 4.36 -12.65
N ILE A 32 3.06 3.64 -11.72
CA ILE A 32 3.31 4.12 -10.36
C ILE A 32 4.05 5.46 -10.39
N TYR A 33 5.12 5.53 -11.18
CA TYR A 33 5.96 6.72 -11.29
C TYR A 33 5.18 7.93 -11.85
N ALA A 34 4.35 7.72 -12.87
CA ALA A 34 3.52 8.78 -13.46
C ALA A 34 2.51 9.36 -12.45
N LYS A 35 1.84 8.50 -11.69
CA LYS A 35 0.89 8.93 -10.65
C LYS A 35 1.60 9.52 -9.43
N ALA A 36 2.75 8.99 -9.03
CA ALA A 36 3.58 9.58 -7.98
C ALA A 36 4.13 10.97 -8.38
N THR A 37 4.48 11.18 -9.65
CA THR A 37 4.85 12.50 -10.17
C THR A 37 3.67 13.46 -10.11
N SER A 38 2.45 13.01 -10.42
CA SER A 38 1.24 13.84 -10.30
C SER A 38 0.99 14.28 -8.85
N LEU A 39 1.31 13.44 -7.86
CA LEU A 39 1.28 13.81 -6.44
C LEU A 39 2.34 14.87 -6.10
N VAL A 40 3.56 14.72 -6.63
CA VAL A 40 4.64 15.73 -6.48
C VAL A 40 4.23 17.07 -7.10
N ASP A 41 3.55 17.07 -8.24
CA ASP A 41 3.05 18.28 -8.89
C ASP A 41 1.95 18.94 -8.04
N LEU A 42 1.00 18.15 -7.54
CA LEU A 42 -0.04 18.60 -6.62
C LEU A 42 0.57 19.26 -5.37
N TRP A 43 1.53 18.58 -4.72
CA TRP A 43 2.19 19.11 -3.54
C TRP A 43 3.10 20.29 -3.83
N THR A 44 3.66 20.40 -5.04
CA THR A 44 4.39 21.60 -5.46
C THR A 44 3.46 22.81 -5.49
N VAL A 45 2.25 22.67 -6.03
CA VAL A 45 1.26 23.75 -6.06
C VAL A 45 0.77 24.07 -4.64
N LYS A 46 0.41 23.05 -3.85
CA LYS A 46 -0.03 23.24 -2.47
C LYS A 46 1.03 23.89 -1.58
N ALA A 47 2.28 23.48 -1.70
CA ALA A 47 3.39 24.08 -0.93
C ALA A 47 3.58 25.57 -1.26
N LYS A 48 3.43 25.96 -2.54
CA LYS A 48 3.47 27.37 -2.95
C LYS A 48 2.30 28.16 -2.36
N LEU A 49 1.08 27.65 -2.47
CA LEU A 49 -0.13 28.31 -1.97
C LEU A 49 -0.16 28.38 -0.44
N ALA A 50 0.35 27.35 0.23
CA ALA A 50 0.41 27.31 1.69
C ALA A 50 1.50 28.22 2.28
N ALA A 51 2.47 28.68 1.47
CA ALA A 51 3.56 29.57 1.88
C ALA A 51 4.28 29.11 3.16
N GLY A 52 4.57 27.80 3.26
CA GLY A 52 5.23 27.19 4.42
C GLY A 52 4.31 26.80 5.58
N ARG A 53 3.00 27.07 5.50
CA ARG A 53 2.02 26.63 6.50
C ARG A 53 1.68 25.14 6.34
N PRO A 54 1.30 24.46 7.43
CA PRO A 54 0.89 23.06 7.36
C PRO A 54 -0.45 22.90 6.64
N PHE A 55 -0.64 21.77 5.97
CA PHE A 55 -1.92 21.37 5.38
C PHE A 55 -2.14 19.86 5.57
N ASN A 56 -3.41 19.45 5.51
CA ASN A 56 -3.78 18.04 5.65
C ASN A 56 -3.45 17.25 4.37
N ALA A 57 -2.62 16.23 4.50
CA ALA A 57 -2.14 15.37 3.41
C ALA A 57 -2.85 14.01 3.32
N ASP A 58 -3.76 13.70 4.25
CA ASP A 58 -4.46 12.41 4.34
C ASP A 58 -5.15 12.03 3.02
N ARG A 59 -6.02 12.93 2.54
CA ARG A 59 -6.77 12.71 1.31
C ARG A 59 -5.89 12.68 0.06
N ASP A 60 -4.85 13.51 -0.02
CA ASP A 60 -3.95 13.53 -1.18
C ASP A 60 -3.22 12.19 -1.37
N ILE A 61 -2.71 11.63 -0.27
CA ILE A 61 -2.01 10.35 -0.29
C ILE A 61 -2.99 9.20 -0.55
N PHE A 62 -4.22 9.32 -0.05
CA PHE A 62 -5.31 8.37 -0.32
C PHE A 62 -5.66 8.34 -1.80
N ASP A 63 -5.93 9.50 -2.39
CA ASP A 63 -6.31 9.63 -3.78
C ASP A 63 -5.16 9.20 -4.70
N ALA A 64 -3.91 9.54 -4.37
CA ALA A 64 -2.74 9.06 -5.09
C ALA A 64 -2.59 7.53 -5.03
N ALA A 65 -2.85 6.92 -3.88
CA ALA A 65 -2.81 5.47 -3.72
C ALA A 65 -3.85 4.77 -4.61
N ILE A 66 -5.07 5.32 -4.66
CA ILE A 66 -6.15 4.80 -5.52
C ILE A 66 -5.76 4.92 -6.98
N ASP A 67 -5.27 6.08 -7.40
CA ASP A 67 -4.85 6.33 -8.78
C ASP A 67 -3.74 5.37 -9.21
N ILE A 68 -2.75 5.13 -8.35
CA ILE A 68 -1.67 4.16 -8.62
C ILE A 68 -2.21 2.74 -8.79
N ILE A 69 -3.08 2.28 -7.89
CA ILE A 69 -3.62 0.91 -7.94
C ILE A 69 -4.51 0.73 -9.16
N ASN A 70 -5.35 1.73 -9.48
CA ASN A 70 -6.22 1.71 -10.62
C ASN A 70 -5.44 1.74 -11.94
N ALA A 71 -4.37 2.55 -12.02
CA ALA A 71 -3.46 2.55 -13.16
C ALA A 71 -2.76 1.19 -13.32
N ALA A 72 -2.21 0.62 -12.25
CA ALA A 72 -1.56 -0.69 -12.31
C ALA A 72 -2.54 -1.84 -12.65
N THR A 73 -3.81 -1.74 -12.21
CA THR A 73 -4.81 -2.81 -12.36
C THR A 73 -5.54 -2.75 -13.69
N PHE A 74 -6.07 -1.58 -14.06
CA PHE A 74 -6.90 -1.37 -15.26
C PHE A 74 -6.16 -0.61 -16.36
N GLY A 75 -5.08 0.11 -16.03
CA GLY A 75 -4.47 1.06 -16.96
C GLY A 75 -5.34 2.29 -17.15
N LEU A 76 -6.07 2.72 -16.10
CA LEU A 76 -6.90 3.92 -16.17
C LEU A 76 -6.01 5.13 -16.50
N GLY A 77 -6.50 5.94 -17.44
CA GLY A 77 -5.84 7.14 -17.88
C GLY A 77 -5.84 8.26 -16.83
N ASP A 78 -5.42 9.43 -17.28
CA ASP A 78 -5.41 10.64 -16.46
C ASP A 78 -6.79 11.28 -16.29
N ASP A 79 -7.73 10.92 -17.14
CA ASP A 79 -9.13 11.35 -17.13
C ASP A 79 -9.90 10.87 -15.88
N LEU A 80 -9.47 9.75 -15.29
CA LEU A 80 -10.08 9.17 -14.09
C LEU A 80 -9.20 9.34 -12.84
N SER A 81 -8.13 10.16 -12.93
CA SER A 81 -7.18 10.39 -11.84
C SER A 81 -7.68 11.50 -10.92
N THR A 82 -8.04 11.15 -9.69
CA THR A 82 -8.55 12.13 -8.71
C THR A 82 -7.51 13.19 -8.38
N VAL A 83 -6.23 12.82 -8.29
CA VAL A 83 -5.12 13.74 -8.01
C VAL A 83 -4.98 14.79 -9.11
N LYS A 84 -5.15 14.40 -10.38
CA LYS A 84 -5.10 15.35 -11.50
C LYS A 84 -6.29 16.27 -11.53
N HIS A 85 -7.50 15.78 -11.26
CA HIS A 85 -8.68 16.64 -11.13
C HIS A 85 -8.52 17.67 -10.01
N GLN A 86 -7.90 17.28 -8.89
CA GLN A 86 -7.56 18.20 -7.80
C GLN A 86 -6.51 19.22 -8.23
N LEU A 87 -5.45 18.79 -8.93
CA LEU A 87 -4.42 19.68 -9.48
C LEU A 87 -5.03 20.72 -10.45
N ASP A 88 -5.87 20.27 -11.38
CA ASP A 88 -6.55 21.13 -12.35
C ASP A 88 -7.52 22.11 -11.65
N SER A 89 -8.17 21.67 -10.58
CA SER A 89 -9.03 22.52 -9.76
C SER A 89 -8.22 23.60 -9.04
N LEU A 90 -7.08 23.24 -8.44
CA LEU A 90 -6.21 24.18 -7.72
C LEU A 90 -5.53 25.17 -8.68
N ALA A 91 -5.20 24.74 -9.89
CA ALA A 91 -4.68 25.64 -10.93
C ALA A 91 -5.66 26.76 -11.30
N ARG A 92 -6.98 26.54 -11.12
CA ARG A 92 -8.02 27.57 -11.36
C ARG A 92 -8.20 28.53 -10.19
N VAL A 93 -7.82 28.13 -8.97
CA VAL A 93 -7.94 28.98 -7.77
C VAL A 93 -6.90 30.12 -7.80
N GLY A 94 -5.75 29.92 -8.45
CA GLY A 94 -4.71 30.94 -8.57
C GLY A 94 -4.13 31.35 -7.21
N ASP A 95 -3.75 32.62 -7.06
CA ASP A 95 -3.16 33.19 -5.83
C ASP A 95 -4.21 33.68 -4.81
N ALA A 96 -5.43 33.13 -4.83
CA ALA A 96 -6.48 33.52 -3.90
C ALA A 96 -6.12 33.14 -2.45
N GLU A 97 -6.48 34.00 -1.48
CA GLU A 97 -6.30 33.69 -0.06
C GLU A 97 -7.13 32.45 0.32
N LEU A 98 -6.43 31.41 0.77
CA LEU A 98 -7.05 30.16 1.20
C LEU A 98 -7.56 30.27 2.64
N PRO A 99 -8.67 29.58 2.97
CA PRO A 99 -9.19 29.56 4.33
C PRO A 99 -8.18 28.92 5.27
N LEU A 100 -8.04 29.53 6.44
CA LEU A 100 -7.18 29.06 7.52
C LEU A 100 -8.04 28.43 8.61
N SER A 101 -7.63 27.26 9.04
CA SER A 101 -8.22 26.58 10.17
C SER A 101 -7.71 27.18 11.49
N PRO A 102 -8.42 26.99 12.61
CA PRO A 102 -8.03 27.55 13.91
C PRO A 102 -6.65 27.11 14.40
N ASP A 103 -6.14 25.97 13.91
CA ASP A 103 -4.82 25.40 14.19
C ASP A 103 -3.69 26.01 13.33
N GLY A 104 -4.00 27.01 12.50
CA GLY A 104 -3.04 27.66 11.60
C GLY A 104 -2.75 26.87 10.32
N SER A 105 -3.44 25.74 10.10
CA SER A 105 -3.33 24.97 8.86
C SER A 105 -4.17 25.55 7.72
N VAL A 106 -3.75 25.25 6.49
CA VAL A 106 -4.43 25.68 5.27
C VAL A 106 -5.40 24.57 4.83
N GLU A 107 -6.66 24.94 4.65
CA GLU A 107 -7.68 24.04 4.14
C GLU A 107 -7.80 24.13 2.62
N PHE A 108 -7.55 23.02 1.95
CA PHE A 108 -7.77 22.90 0.50
C PHE A 108 -9.15 22.30 0.23
N ALA A 109 -9.95 23.00 -0.58
CA ALA A 109 -11.18 22.46 -1.12
C ALA A 109 -10.87 21.28 -2.05
N HIS A 110 -11.61 20.18 -1.89
CA HIS A 110 -11.49 19.01 -2.76
C HIS A 110 -12.66 18.99 -3.73
N PRO A 111 -12.42 18.88 -5.05
CA PRO A 111 -13.50 18.70 -6.00
C PRO A 111 -14.26 17.40 -5.70
N PRO A 112 -15.54 17.31 -6.06
CA PRO A 112 -16.28 16.06 -5.97
C PRO A 112 -15.61 15.00 -6.86
N ASP A 113 -15.53 13.77 -6.35
CA ASP A 113 -14.92 12.67 -7.08
C ASP A 113 -15.69 12.40 -8.39
N VAL A 114 -14.97 11.92 -9.40
CA VAL A 114 -15.56 11.47 -10.66
C VAL A 114 -16.59 10.36 -10.37
N PRO A 115 -17.77 10.33 -11.02
CA PRO A 115 -18.85 9.41 -10.64
C PRO A 115 -18.44 7.93 -10.56
N GLU A 116 -17.54 7.50 -11.43
CA GLU A 116 -16.96 6.15 -11.45
C GLU A 116 -16.12 5.85 -10.20
N ILE A 117 -15.30 6.80 -9.76
CA ILE A 117 -14.49 6.68 -8.54
C ILE A 117 -15.36 6.76 -7.29
N ALA A 118 -16.34 7.67 -7.28
CA ALA A 118 -17.33 7.77 -6.21
C ALA A 118 -18.10 6.45 -6.03
N ALA A 119 -18.47 5.79 -7.12
CA ALA A 119 -19.12 4.47 -7.08
C ALA A 119 -18.20 3.39 -6.47
N ILE A 120 -16.91 3.39 -6.82
CA ILE A 120 -15.92 2.47 -6.23
C ILE A 120 -15.79 2.71 -4.72
N HIS A 121 -15.73 3.98 -4.30
CA HIS A 121 -15.64 4.35 -2.89
C HIS A 121 -16.90 3.92 -2.11
N GLU A 122 -18.10 4.15 -2.65
CA GLU A 122 -19.37 3.73 -2.03
C GLU A 122 -19.42 2.21 -1.82
N ILE A 123 -18.93 1.43 -2.79
CA ILE A 123 -18.83 -0.03 -2.67
C ILE A 123 -17.84 -0.41 -1.56
N GLY A 124 -16.69 0.27 -1.47
CA GLY A 124 -15.72 0.07 -0.41
C GLY A 124 -16.31 0.30 0.99
N LEU A 125 -17.10 1.37 1.16
CA LEU A 125 -17.83 1.67 2.40
C LEU A 125 -18.83 0.55 2.72
N HIS A 126 -19.63 0.12 1.74
CA HIS A 126 -20.60 -0.97 1.94
C HIS A 126 -19.93 -2.28 2.36
N ILE A 127 -18.80 -2.65 1.74
CA ILE A 127 -18.04 -3.84 2.13
C ILE A 127 -17.60 -3.73 3.60
N GLY A 128 -17.09 -2.57 4.02
CA GLY A 128 -16.76 -2.30 5.42
C GLY A 128 -17.96 -2.44 6.37
N GLU A 129 -19.15 -2.02 5.97
CA GLU A 129 -20.38 -2.24 6.73
C GLU A 129 -20.76 -3.74 6.82
N GLN A 130 -20.53 -4.51 5.77
CA GLN A 130 -20.83 -5.96 5.76
C GLN A 130 -19.96 -6.75 6.71
N PHE A 131 -18.70 -6.34 6.92
CA PHE A 131 -17.83 -6.96 7.93
C PHE A 131 -18.36 -6.82 9.36
N LYS A 132 -19.13 -5.76 9.65
CA LYS A 132 -19.74 -5.50 10.97
C LYS A 132 -21.09 -6.20 11.14
N ALA A 133 -21.69 -6.69 10.06
CA ALA A 133 -23.02 -7.28 10.11
C ALA A 133 -22.96 -8.69 10.72
N LEU A 134 -23.83 -8.98 11.69
CA LEU A 134 -23.99 -10.34 12.25
C LEU A 134 -24.35 -11.36 11.16
N PHE A 135 -25.11 -10.92 10.16
CA PHE A 135 -25.50 -11.73 9.01
C PHE A 135 -25.17 -10.99 7.70
N PRO A 136 -23.91 -11.03 7.21
CA PRO A 136 -23.46 -10.23 6.07
C PRO A 136 -24.26 -10.49 4.79
N LYS A 137 -24.63 -11.74 4.51
CA LYS A 137 -25.43 -12.06 3.32
C LYS A 137 -26.82 -11.43 3.35
N ILE A 138 -27.45 -11.41 4.52
CA ILE A 138 -28.79 -10.83 4.69
C ILE A 138 -28.71 -9.31 4.64
N SER A 139 -27.75 -8.72 5.37
CA SER A 139 -27.51 -7.28 5.37
C SER A 139 -27.19 -6.75 3.97
N HIS A 140 -26.36 -7.46 3.21
CA HIS A 140 -26.06 -7.13 1.82
C HIS A 140 -27.33 -7.13 0.96
N ARG A 141 -28.12 -8.21 0.98
CA ARG A 141 -29.35 -8.29 0.18
C ARG A 141 -30.36 -7.22 0.57
N TYR A 142 -30.55 -6.98 1.86
CA TYR A 142 -31.42 -5.92 2.36
C TYR A 142 -30.97 -4.54 1.86
N LYS A 143 -29.69 -4.19 2.02
CA LYS A 143 -29.16 -2.90 1.59
C LYS A 143 -29.20 -2.69 0.09
N VAL A 144 -28.95 -3.74 -0.70
CA VAL A 144 -29.11 -3.69 -2.16
C VAL A 144 -30.57 -3.42 -2.54
N LEU A 145 -31.55 -3.93 -1.78
CA LEU A 145 -32.97 -3.64 -2.03
C LEU A 145 -33.39 -2.25 -1.55
N THR A 146 -32.84 -1.74 -0.45
CA THR A 146 -33.29 -0.49 0.17
C THR A 146 -32.49 0.75 -0.20
N ARG A 147 -31.26 0.62 -0.74
CA ARG A 147 -30.38 1.74 -1.10
C ARG A 147 -30.18 1.81 -2.61
N PRO A 148 -30.90 2.69 -3.34
CA PRO A 148 -30.75 2.86 -4.79
C PRO A 148 -29.35 3.33 -5.20
N SER A 149 -28.68 4.12 -4.37
CA SER A 149 -27.30 4.58 -4.61
C SER A 149 -26.33 3.40 -4.77
N LEU A 150 -26.44 2.41 -3.88
CA LEU A 150 -25.61 1.21 -3.91
C LEU A 150 -25.85 0.37 -5.17
N VAL A 151 -27.09 0.24 -5.61
CA VAL A 151 -27.42 -0.46 -6.87
C VAL A 151 -26.82 0.26 -8.06
N LYS A 152 -26.92 1.59 -8.08
CA LYS A 152 -26.31 2.43 -9.11
C LYS A 152 -24.78 2.27 -9.10
N ALA A 153 -24.15 2.30 -7.93
CA ALA A 153 -22.72 2.12 -7.78
C ALA A 153 -22.25 0.74 -8.27
N ILE A 154 -22.96 -0.33 -7.90
CA ILE A 154 -22.67 -1.71 -8.37
C ILE A 154 -22.78 -1.78 -9.90
N SER A 155 -23.85 -1.25 -10.48
CA SER A 155 -24.07 -1.21 -11.93
C SER A 155 -22.98 -0.42 -12.65
N MET A 156 -22.61 0.76 -12.13
CA MET A 156 -21.52 1.58 -12.69
C MET A 156 -20.18 0.86 -12.63
N LYS A 157 -19.87 0.19 -11.52
CA LYS A 157 -18.65 -0.62 -11.39
C LYS A 157 -18.63 -1.78 -12.38
N ASP A 158 -19.73 -2.52 -12.52
CA ASP A 158 -19.83 -3.64 -13.47
C ASP A 158 -19.65 -3.17 -14.91
N LYS A 159 -20.26 -2.02 -15.26
CA LYS A 159 -20.07 -1.38 -16.56
C LYS A 159 -18.62 -0.95 -16.78
N LEU A 160 -17.99 -0.29 -15.80
CA LEU A 160 -16.58 0.11 -15.90
C LEU A 160 -15.66 -1.08 -16.14
N ILE A 161 -15.83 -2.17 -15.38
CA ILE A 161 -15.02 -3.38 -15.58
C ILE A 161 -15.25 -3.97 -16.98
N HIS A 162 -16.50 -4.00 -17.44
CA HIS A 162 -16.81 -4.49 -18.78
C HIS A 162 -16.15 -3.64 -19.87
N ASP A 163 -16.32 -2.32 -19.81
CA ASP A 163 -15.78 -1.37 -20.78
C ASP A 163 -14.24 -1.43 -20.82
N GLU A 164 -13.58 -1.54 -19.66
CA GLU A 164 -12.13 -1.68 -19.59
C GLU A 164 -11.64 -3.04 -20.11
N ILE A 165 -12.38 -4.14 -19.90
CA ILE A 165 -12.05 -5.43 -20.52
C ILE A 165 -12.11 -5.31 -22.04
N GLU A 166 -13.14 -4.68 -22.60
CA GLU A 166 -13.25 -4.53 -24.05
C GLU A 166 -12.15 -3.63 -24.64
N LYS A 167 -11.79 -2.54 -23.96
CA LYS A 167 -10.63 -1.69 -24.33
C LYS A 167 -9.33 -2.49 -24.30
N ALA A 168 -9.10 -3.27 -23.26
CA ALA A 168 -7.94 -4.15 -23.13
C ALA A 168 -7.88 -5.20 -24.25
N LEU A 169 -9.01 -5.83 -24.57
CA LEU A 169 -9.11 -6.79 -25.67
C LEU A 169 -8.82 -6.16 -27.04
N ALA A 170 -9.37 -4.97 -27.31
CA ALA A 170 -9.09 -4.23 -28.53
C ALA A 170 -7.59 -3.94 -28.68
N ARG A 171 -6.93 -3.53 -27.59
CA ARG A 171 -5.49 -3.27 -27.53
C ARG A 171 -4.65 -4.53 -27.77
N LEU A 172 -5.01 -5.65 -27.15
CA LEU A 172 -4.29 -6.92 -27.31
C LEU A 172 -4.46 -7.49 -28.72
N ARG A 173 -5.65 -7.36 -29.32
CA ARG A 173 -5.93 -7.80 -30.70
C ARG A 173 -5.17 -6.98 -31.74
N SER A 174 -4.91 -5.70 -31.49
CA SER A 174 -4.10 -4.85 -32.38
C SER A 174 -2.59 -5.07 -32.23
N GLY A 175 -2.14 -6.01 -31.39
CA GLY A 175 -0.72 -6.26 -31.13
C GLY A 175 -0.08 -5.23 -30.20
N GLY A 176 -0.88 -4.46 -29.46
CA GLY A 176 -0.40 -3.52 -28.46
C GLY A 176 0.34 -4.21 -27.31
N ARG A 177 1.25 -3.46 -26.66
CA ARG A 177 1.94 -3.91 -25.45
C ARG A 177 0.99 -3.94 -24.25
N VAL A 178 1.24 -4.85 -23.31
CA VAL A 178 0.55 -4.97 -22.02
C VAL A 178 0.81 -3.72 -21.19
N ARG A 179 -0.25 -3.04 -20.73
CA ARG A 179 -0.16 -1.84 -19.89
C ARG A 179 -0.65 -2.05 -18.46
N SER A 180 -1.42 -3.10 -18.20
CA SER A 180 -2.06 -3.29 -16.90
C SER A 180 -2.12 -4.75 -16.49
N ALA A 181 -2.49 -4.98 -15.22
CA ALA A 181 -2.75 -6.33 -14.73
C ALA A 181 -3.90 -7.00 -15.49
N MET A 182 -4.93 -6.24 -15.85
CA MET A 182 -6.05 -6.70 -16.66
C MET A 182 -5.59 -7.21 -18.02
N ASP A 183 -4.78 -6.43 -18.74
CA ASP A 183 -4.21 -6.84 -20.04
C ASP A 183 -3.48 -8.19 -19.91
N HIS A 184 -2.68 -8.36 -18.86
CA HIS A 184 -1.94 -9.60 -18.61
C HIS A 184 -2.87 -10.79 -18.25
N ILE A 185 -3.90 -10.57 -17.44
CA ILE A 185 -4.90 -11.60 -17.11
C ILE A 185 -5.62 -12.08 -18.37
N LEU A 186 -6.03 -11.15 -19.24
CA LEU A 186 -6.73 -11.46 -20.49
C LEU A 186 -5.81 -12.19 -21.47
N GLN A 187 -4.57 -11.72 -21.65
CA GLN A 187 -3.58 -12.41 -22.48
C GLN A 187 -3.33 -13.85 -22.01
N ARG A 188 -3.30 -14.06 -20.70
CA ARG A 188 -3.16 -15.40 -20.13
C ARG A 188 -4.36 -16.28 -20.41
N GLU A 189 -5.57 -15.74 -20.31
CA GLU A 189 -6.79 -16.47 -20.66
C GLU A 189 -6.79 -16.86 -22.15
N MET A 190 -6.33 -15.98 -23.04
CA MET A 190 -6.15 -16.30 -24.47
C MET A 190 -5.18 -17.46 -24.67
N ASN A 191 -4.02 -17.41 -24.01
CA ASN A 191 -3.00 -18.46 -24.12
C ASN A 191 -3.48 -19.79 -23.52
N ALA A 192 -4.19 -19.75 -22.39
CA ALA A 192 -4.76 -20.93 -21.75
C ALA A 192 -5.87 -21.55 -22.60
N ALA A 193 -6.72 -20.73 -23.21
CA ALA A 193 -7.77 -21.17 -24.11
C ALA A 193 -7.20 -21.84 -25.36
N LYS A 194 -6.18 -21.23 -25.98
CA LYS A 194 -5.45 -21.80 -27.12
C LYS A 194 -4.79 -23.15 -26.78
N LYS A 195 -4.19 -23.28 -25.59
CA LYS A 195 -3.57 -24.53 -25.15
C LYS A 195 -4.57 -25.64 -24.87
N ALA A 196 -5.78 -25.29 -24.42
CA ALA A 196 -6.85 -26.22 -24.08
C ALA A 196 -7.84 -26.45 -25.24
N ASP A 197 -7.53 -25.94 -26.44
CA ASP A 197 -8.39 -26.01 -27.63
C ASP A 197 -9.85 -25.58 -27.36
N ARG A 198 -10.01 -24.50 -26.59
CA ARG A 198 -11.32 -23.92 -26.24
C ARG A 198 -11.36 -22.45 -26.62
N LEU A 199 -12.57 -21.92 -26.75
CA LEU A 199 -12.76 -20.48 -26.89
C LEU A 199 -12.39 -19.75 -25.57
N PRO A 200 -11.73 -18.57 -25.66
CA PRO A 200 -11.39 -17.77 -24.48
C PRO A 200 -12.65 -17.18 -23.85
N VAL A 201 -12.73 -17.21 -22.51
CA VAL A 201 -13.88 -16.69 -21.76
C VAL A 201 -13.43 -15.48 -20.94
N PHE A 202 -13.58 -14.29 -21.52
CA PHE A 202 -13.08 -13.04 -20.93
C PHE A 202 -13.97 -12.53 -19.78
N HIS A 203 -15.29 -12.66 -19.88
CA HIS A 203 -16.23 -12.24 -18.83
C HIS A 203 -16.60 -13.39 -17.89
N SER A 204 -15.61 -14.16 -17.42
CA SER A 204 -15.87 -15.16 -16.39
C SER A 204 -16.02 -14.50 -15.01
N PRO A 205 -16.89 -15.02 -14.11
CA PRO A 205 -16.97 -14.53 -12.74
C PRO A 205 -15.61 -14.53 -12.04
N ARG A 206 -14.73 -15.47 -12.38
CA ARG A 206 -13.37 -15.54 -11.84
C ARG A 206 -12.49 -14.35 -12.26
N ILE A 207 -12.56 -13.92 -13.52
CA ILE A 207 -11.79 -12.75 -13.98
C ILE A 207 -12.37 -11.48 -13.37
N HIS A 208 -13.70 -11.34 -13.37
CA HIS A 208 -14.39 -10.21 -12.72
C HIS A 208 -14.08 -10.15 -11.23
N ASP A 209 -14.09 -11.28 -10.52
CA ASP A 209 -13.75 -11.37 -9.12
C ASP A 209 -12.27 -11.00 -8.89
N GLU A 210 -11.30 -11.53 -9.64
CA GLU A 210 -9.89 -11.19 -9.43
C GLU A 210 -9.54 -9.74 -9.83
N VAL A 211 -10.24 -9.16 -10.82
CA VAL A 211 -10.09 -7.76 -11.19
C VAL A 211 -10.75 -6.85 -10.14
N ARG A 212 -11.95 -7.20 -9.67
CA ARG A 212 -12.66 -6.50 -8.59
C ARG A 212 -11.91 -6.59 -7.25
N ASP A 213 -11.38 -7.76 -6.93
CA ASP A 213 -10.64 -8.07 -5.71
C ASP A 213 -9.15 -7.66 -5.81
N GLY A 214 -8.64 -7.40 -7.02
CA GLY A 214 -7.35 -6.74 -7.24
C GLY A 214 -7.37 -5.28 -6.79
N ASN A 215 -8.52 -4.64 -6.97
CA ASN A 215 -8.86 -3.33 -6.42
C ASN A 215 -9.25 -3.40 -4.94
N THR A 216 -10.03 -4.41 -4.55
CA THR A 216 -10.44 -4.62 -3.16
C THR A 216 -9.61 -5.72 -2.53
N ILE A 217 -8.43 -5.35 -2.01
CA ILE A 217 -7.47 -6.20 -1.29
C ILE A 217 -8.10 -7.50 -0.75
N ARG A 218 -7.62 -8.64 -1.27
CA ARG A 218 -7.87 -10.00 -0.77
C ARG A 218 -7.62 -10.12 0.74
N THR A 219 -8.63 -9.78 1.54
CA THR A 219 -8.75 -10.07 2.98
C THR A 219 -9.89 -11.05 3.18
N SER A 220 -9.92 -12.13 2.40
CA SER A 220 -10.80 -13.26 2.67
C SER A 220 -10.23 -14.09 3.84
N GLN A 221 -10.45 -13.62 5.08
CA GLN A 221 -10.52 -14.39 6.34
C GLN A 221 -10.53 -13.47 7.58
N LEU A 222 -11.56 -12.64 7.78
CA LEU A 222 -11.78 -11.98 9.08
C LEU A 222 -13.23 -12.13 9.58
N HIS A 223 -13.35 -12.46 10.87
CA HIS A 223 -14.60 -12.55 11.66
C HIS A 223 -15.06 -11.16 12.16
N PRO A 224 -16.33 -10.99 12.62
CA PRO A 224 -17.05 -9.70 12.64
C PRO A 224 -16.79 -8.76 13.82
N THR A 225 -15.70 -8.92 14.59
CA THR A 225 -15.51 -8.16 15.85
C THR A 225 -14.74 -6.84 15.71
N ILE A 226 -14.44 -6.37 14.50
CA ILE A 226 -13.56 -5.19 14.31
C ILE A 226 -14.37 -3.91 14.02
N ARG A 227 -14.08 -2.87 14.81
CA ARG A 227 -14.74 -1.55 14.81
C ARG A 227 -13.97 -0.60 13.88
N GLN A 228 -14.71 0.08 12.97
CA GLN A 228 -14.23 0.90 11.83
C GLN A 228 -13.33 0.10 10.84
N GLY A 229 -13.50 0.13 9.52
CA GLY A 229 -13.38 1.23 8.57
C GLY A 229 -12.54 0.71 7.38
N SER A 230 -13.22 0.09 6.40
CA SER A 230 -12.80 -0.10 4.98
C SER A 230 -11.43 -0.73 4.63
N SER A 231 -11.46 -1.84 3.90
CA SER A 231 -10.24 -2.56 3.49
C SER A 231 -9.37 -1.88 2.42
N TRP A 232 -9.72 -0.66 2.01
CA TRP A 232 -8.95 0.19 1.09
C TRP A 232 -7.90 1.05 1.81
N PHE A 233 -8.09 1.28 3.11
CA PHE A 233 -7.25 2.16 3.94
C PHE A 233 -5.81 1.61 4.10
N ALA A 234 -5.66 0.28 4.08
CA ALA A 234 -4.39 -0.42 4.33
C ALA A 234 -3.15 0.05 3.56
N LYS A 235 -3.30 0.54 2.32
CA LYS A 235 -2.17 1.01 1.50
C LYS A 235 -1.84 2.49 1.72
N THR A 236 -2.86 3.30 2.01
CA THR A 236 -2.74 4.72 2.30
C THR A 236 -2.10 4.93 3.67
N ASP A 237 -2.55 4.16 4.67
CA ASP A 237 -2.11 4.27 6.06
C ASP A 237 -0.60 4.06 6.24
N PHE A 238 -0.05 3.13 5.45
CA PHE A 238 1.39 2.90 5.42
C PHE A 238 2.18 4.14 5.00
N ARG A 239 1.73 4.83 3.94
CA ARG A 239 2.44 6.01 3.39
C ARG A 239 2.38 7.20 4.33
N LEU A 240 1.23 7.40 4.96
CA LEU A 240 1.00 8.45 5.94
C LEU A 240 1.90 8.27 7.16
N GLY A 241 1.99 7.05 7.71
CA GLY A 241 2.87 6.74 8.84
C GLY A 241 4.34 6.97 8.50
N MET A 242 4.82 6.49 7.36
CA MET A 242 6.22 6.71 6.93
C MET A 242 6.57 8.20 6.85
N ILE A 243 5.74 8.98 6.16
CA ILE A 243 6.01 10.40 5.89
C ILE A 243 6.08 11.15 7.21
N LYS A 244 5.22 10.81 8.18
CA LYS A 244 5.24 11.37 9.50
C LYS A 244 6.54 11.11 10.26
N TRP A 245 6.96 9.84 10.37
CA TRP A 245 8.21 9.49 11.06
C TRP A 245 9.44 10.14 10.41
N VAL A 246 9.46 10.22 9.08
CA VAL A 246 10.54 10.91 8.34
C VAL A 246 10.47 12.42 8.51
N ALA A 247 9.28 13.02 8.60
CA ALA A 247 9.11 14.45 8.83
C ALA A 247 9.49 14.87 10.26
N ASP A 248 9.22 14.02 11.25
CA ASP A 248 9.51 14.31 12.65
C ASP A 248 11.01 14.15 12.97
N ASP A 249 11.71 13.19 12.33
CA ASP A 249 13.16 13.02 12.45
C ASP A 249 13.93 13.66 11.29
N GLN A 250 14.32 14.92 11.50
CA GLN A 250 15.11 15.70 10.54
C GLN A 250 16.48 15.09 10.24
N GLY A 251 17.07 14.34 11.19
CA GLY A 251 18.35 13.65 10.98
C GLY A 251 18.19 12.52 9.97
N VAL A 252 17.17 11.69 10.15
CA VAL A 252 16.84 10.60 9.21
C VAL A 252 16.47 11.15 7.84
N GLN A 253 15.65 12.21 7.76
CA GLN A 253 15.30 12.86 6.50
C GLN A 253 16.55 13.34 5.74
N ASN A 254 17.45 14.04 6.41
CA ASN A 254 18.65 14.60 5.79
C ASN A 254 19.61 13.51 5.32
N LYS A 255 19.80 12.47 6.14
CA LYS A 255 20.60 11.30 5.77
C LYS A 255 20.00 10.55 4.59
N LEU A 256 18.67 10.38 4.56
CA LEU A 256 17.96 9.77 3.44
C LEU A 256 18.13 10.58 2.16
N ARG A 257 17.95 11.90 2.23
CA ARG A 257 18.15 12.79 1.08
C ARG A 257 19.58 12.73 0.55
N ALA A 258 20.58 12.74 1.44
CA ALA A 258 21.99 12.60 1.06
C ALA A 258 22.26 11.24 0.39
N ALA A 259 21.71 10.14 0.93
CA ALA A 259 21.84 8.81 0.35
C ALA A 259 21.20 8.72 -1.05
N LEU A 260 20.00 9.29 -1.24
CA LEU A 260 19.35 9.35 -2.55
C LEU A 260 20.17 10.16 -3.55
N ARG A 261 20.65 11.35 -3.15
CA ARG A 261 21.49 12.22 -4.00
C ARG A 261 22.80 11.56 -4.40
N SER A 262 23.43 10.84 -3.48
CA SER A 262 24.66 10.08 -3.78
C SER A 262 24.40 8.89 -4.70
N ALA A 263 23.26 8.21 -4.56
CA ALA A 263 22.91 7.07 -5.40
C ALA A 263 22.45 7.48 -6.82
N TYR A 264 21.79 8.63 -6.93
CA TYR A 264 21.27 9.18 -8.18
C TYR A 264 22.05 10.41 -8.64
N GLY A 265 23.39 10.33 -8.64
CA GLY A 265 24.28 11.43 -9.00
C GLY A 265 23.98 12.03 -10.38
N THR A 266 23.70 11.18 -11.39
CA THR A 266 23.33 11.66 -12.74
C THR A 266 22.05 12.49 -12.74
N ALA A 267 21.04 12.10 -11.96
CA ALA A 267 19.80 12.87 -11.85
C ALA A 267 20.04 14.22 -11.15
N LEU A 268 20.93 14.24 -10.16
CA LEU A 268 21.33 15.46 -9.46
C LEU A 268 22.07 16.43 -10.39
N ASP A 269 23.05 15.94 -11.15
CA ASP A 269 23.84 16.75 -12.09
C ASP A 269 22.96 17.36 -13.19
N GLU A 270 21.98 16.59 -13.67
CA GLU A 270 21.01 17.00 -14.68
C GLU A 270 19.84 17.84 -14.11
N LYS A 271 19.82 18.10 -12.79
CA LYS A 271 18.73 18.82 -12.08
C LYS A 271 17.34 18.26 -12.39
N ARG A 272 17.24 16.95 -12.54
CA ARG A 272 15.99 16.23 -12.76
C ARG A 272 15.67 15.34 -11.59
N GLN A 273 14.41 14.91 -11.53
CA GLN A 273 14.05 13.80 -10.66
C GLN A 273 14.63 12.47 -11.16
N PRO A 274 14.93 11.51 -10.27
CA PRO A 274 15.39 10.18 -10.64
C PRO A 274 14.36 9.50 -11.52
N SER A 275 14.81 8.89 -12.61
CA SER A 275 13.95 8.14 -13.52
C SER A 275 13.45 6.86 -12.87
N VAL A 276 12.32 6.33 -13.36
CA VAL A 276 11.76 5.06 -12.88
C VAL A 276 12.78 3.92 -12.91
N THR A 277 13.63 3.86 -13.94
CA THR A 277 14.66 2.83 -14.11
C THR A 277 15.77 2.94 -13.07
N GLU A 278 16.21 4.14 -12.74
CA GLU A 278 17.17 4.38 -11.66
C GLU A 278 16.59 3.94 -10.32
N LEU A 279 15.32 4.29 -10.03
CA LEU A 279 14.66 4.01 -8.75
C LEU A 279 14.52 2.52 -8.41
N TRP A 280 14.25 1.65 -9.40
CA TRP A 280 14.16 0.20 -9.14
C TRP A 280 15.48 -0.54 -9.32
N LYS A 281 16.41 -0.03 -10.13
CA LYS A 281 17.68 -0.72 -10.47
C LYS A 281 18.81 -0.44 -9.49
N THR A 282 18.92 0.80 -9.01
CA THR A 282 20.02 1.20 -8.12
C THR A 282 19.68 0.86 -6.67
N PRO A 283 20.50 0.06 -5.97
CA PRO A 283 20.26 -0.24 -4.56
C PRO A 283 20.61 0.98 -3.71
N VAL A 284 19.70 1.36 -2.81
CA VAL A 284 19.93 2.42 -1.80
C VAL A 284 19.66 1.81 -0.43
N PRO A 285 20.69 1.22 0.23
CA PRO A 285 20.51 0.49 1.50
C PRO A 285 19.79 1.30 2.58
N TYR A 286 20.11 2.59 2.70
CA TYR A 286 19.48 3.46 3.69
C TYR A 286 17.99 3.71 3.40
N LEU A 287 17.57 3.74 2.12
CA LEU A 287 16.16 3.85 1.76
C LEU A 287 15.38 2.60 2.16
N ASP A 288 15.94 1.42 1.89
CA ASP A 288 15.34 0.15 2.29
C ASP A 288 15.25 0.03 3.82
N ALA A 289 16.27 0.49 4.53
CA ALA A 289 16.28 0.58 5.99
C ALA A 289 15.19 1.51 6.54
N VAL A 290 15.00 2.70 5.95
CA VAL A 290 13.92 3.62 6.34
C VAL A 290 12.55 2.99 6.09
N ILE A 291 12.38 2.30 4.96
CA ILE A 291 11.12 1.63 4.61
C ILE A 291 10.78 0.53 5.64
N GLU A 292 11.71 -0.36 5.96
CA GLU A 292 11.47 -1.42 6.95
C GLU A 292 11.23 -0.85 8.35
N GLU A 293 12.01 0.15 8.76
CA GLU A 293 11.83 0.77 10.06
C GLU A 293 10.46 1.44 10.17
N SER A 294 10.03 2.12 9.11
CA SER A 294 8.72 2.77 9.06
C SER A 294 7.57 1.74 9.08
N LEU A 295 7.74 0.61 8.37
CA LEU A 295 6.81 -0.52 8.42
C LEU A 295 6.70 -1.11 9.83
N ARG A 296 7.82 -1.19 10.56
CA ARG A 296 7.88 -1.71 11.92
C ARG A 296 7.16 -0.80 12.91
N VAL A 297 7.46 0.51 12.91
CA VAL A 297 6.90 1.44 13.89
C VAL A 297 5.44 1.78 13.63
N THR A 298 5.05 1.87 12.36
CA THR A 298 3.67 2.19 11.98
C THR A 298 2.75 0.98 12.16
N GLY A 299 3.25 -0.23 11.89
CA GLY A 299 2.48 -1.47 12.05
C GLY A 299 1.14 -1.46 11.31
N PRO A 300 1.07 -1.17 10.00
CA PRO A 300 -0.17 -0.88 9.29
C PRO A 300 -1.20 -2.02 9.33
N LEU A 301 -0.73 -3.26 9.50
CA LEU A 301 -1.55 -4.43 9.78
C LEU A 301 -1.33 -4.85 11.24
N PRO A 302 -2.08 -4.30 12.21
CA PRO A 302 -1.85 -4.55 13.63
C PRO A 302 -2.09 -6.02 14.01
N VAL A 303 -2.90 -6.72 13.21
CA VAL A 303 -3.29 -8.10 13.44
C VAL A 303 -3.22 -8.91 12.14
N SER A 304 -2.64 -10.10 12.20
CA SER A 304 -2.84 -11.14 11.18
C SER A 304 -3.44 -12.40 11.80
N GLN A 305 -4.34 -13.08 11.08
CA GLN A 305 -5.07 -14.23 11.60
C GLN A 305 -4.75 -15.50 10.81
N ARG A 306 -4.72 -16.65 11.49
CA ARG A 306 -4.58 -17.99 10.89
C ARG A 306 -5.49 -18.98 11.60
N ARG A 307 -6.08 -19.90 10.86
CA ARG A 307 -6.83 -21.04 11.43
C ARG A 307 -6.00 -22.31 11.35
N THR A 308 -5.92 -23.07 12.44
CA THR A 308 -5.29 -24.40 12.44
C THR A 308 -6.11 -25.37 11.59
N VAL A 309 -5.44 -26.08 10.68
CA VAL A 309 -6.07 -27.09 9.80
C VAL A 309 -5.92 -28.52 10.33
N VAL A 310 -5.06 -28.69 11.33
CA VAL A 310 -4.75 -29.93 12.04
C VAL A 310 -4.47 -29.59 13.50
N ASP A 311 -4.55 -30.59 14.37
CA ASP A 311 -4.03 -30.46 15.73
C ASP A 311 -2.52 -30.20 15.65
N THR A 312 -2.05 -29.17 16.34
CA THR A 312 -0.65 -28.72 16.25
C THR A 312 -0.15 -28.27 17.61
N VAL A 313 1.16 -28.18 17.76
CA VAL A 313 1.80 -27.61 18.94
C VAL A 313 2.45 -26.28 18.57
N ILE A 314 2.18 -25.22 19.32
CA ILE A 314 2.83 -23.91 19.16
C ILE A 314 3.40 -23.50 20.52
N LEU A 315 4.71 -23.23 20.56
CA LEU A 315 5.42 -22.84 21.78
C LEU A 315 5.13 -23.78 22.97
N GLY A 316 5.19 -25.10 22.72
CA GLY A 316 4.91 -26.13 23.72
C GLY A 316 3.44 -26.29 24.13
N ARG A 317 2.50 -25.57 23.50
CA ARG A 317 1.06 -25.67 23.78
C ARG A 317 0.33 -26.41 22.68
N ASN A 318 -0.51 -27.38 23.06
CA ASN A 318 -1.37 -28.11 22.14
C ASN A 318 -2.54 -27.22 21.70
N ILE A 319 -2.69 -27.03 20.40
CA ILE A 319 -3.74 -26.24 19.77
C ILE A 319 -4.57 -27.16 18.86
N PRO A 320 -5.85 -27.39 19.20
CA PRO A 320 -6.73 -28.21 18.37
C PRO A 320 -6.95 -27.63 16.97
N LYS A 321 -7.30 -28.50 16.03
CA LYS A 321 -7.78 -28.15 14.69
C LYS A 321 -8.99 -27.22 14.77
N GLY A 322 -9.02 -26.22 13.90
CA GLY A 322 -10.10 -25.24 13.81
C GLY A 322 -9.93 -24.04 14.74
N THR A 323 -8.87 -24.00 15.55
CA THR A 323 -8.55 -22.85 16.41
C THR A 323 -8.04 -21.68 15.58
N ASP A 324 -8.59 -20.49 15.82
CA ASP A 324 -8.11 -19.24 15.25
C ASP A 324 -6.98 -18.65 16.11
N ILE A 325 -5.86 -18.36 15.46
CA ILE A 325 -4.64 -17.79 16.04
C ILE A 325 -4.49 -16.37 15.50
N ILE A 326 -4.29 -15.44 16.43
CA ILE A 326 -4.12 -14.02 16.15
C ILE A 326 -2.66 -13.66 16.43
N PHE A 327 -1.96 -13.18 15.41
CA PHE A 327 -0.62 -12.62 15.53
C PHE A 327 -0.74 -11.10 15.63
N VAL A 328 -0.26 -10.56 16.74
CA VAL A 328 -0.28 -9.12 17.03
C VAL A 328 1.05 -8.53 16.58
N ALA A 329 1.00 -7.54 15.68
CA ALA A 329 2.16 -6.91 15.04
C ALA A 329 2.50 -5.52 15.60
N ASN A 330 1.73 -5.01 16.57
CA ASN A 330 1.98 -3.76 17.30
C ASN A 330 2.44 -4.00 18.75
N GLY A 331 2.86 -5.24 19.07
CA GLY A 331 3.15 -5.68 20.44
C GLY A 331 4.63 -5.98 20.72
N PRO A 332 4.90 -6.84 21.73
CA PRO A 332 6.24 -7.30 22.07
C PRO A 332 7.00 -7.87 20.88
N SER A 333 8.31 -7.58 20.81
CA SER A 333 9.24 -7.78 19.67
C SER A 333 9.19 -6.71 18.59
N TYR A 334 8.10 -5.95 18.45
CA TYR A 334 8.02 -4.85 17.47
C TYR A 334 8.31 -3.51 18.13
N LEU A 335 7.51 -3.09 19.11
CA LEU A 335 7.63 -1.79 19.79
C LEU A 335 8.13 -1.89 21.23
N SER A 336 8.16 -3.11 21.78
CA SER A 336 8.59 -3.40 23.14
C SER A 336 9.42 -4.68 23.16
N PRO A 337 10.22 -4.92 24.22
CA PRO A 337 11.08 -6.10 24.29
C PRO A 337 10.31 -7.41 24.09
N SER A 338 10.93 -8.38 23.41
CA SER A 338 10.32 -9.69 23.16
C SER A 338 9.96 -10.42 24.46
N ILE A 339 8.84 -11.14 24.44
CA ILE A 339 8.48 -12.06 25.52
C ILE A 339 9.50 -13.20 25.55
N SER A 340 10.08 -13.47 26.73
CA SER A 340 10.99 -14.59 26.92
C SER A 340 10.23 -15.91 26.74
N VAL A 341 10.68 -16.72 25.79
CA VAL A 341 10.12 -18.05 25.50
C VAL A 341 11.24 -19.08 25.63
N PRO A 342 11.09 -20.09 26.50
CA PRO A 342 12.06 -21.17 26.66
C PRO A 342 12.37 -21.88 25.34
N ASP A 343 13.64 -22.17 25.08
CA ASP A 343 14.06 -22.79 23.82
C ASP A 343 13.48 -24.20 23.62
N ASN A 344 13.21 -24.92 24.70
CA ASN A 344 12.56 -26.24 24.65
C ASN A 344 11.11 -26.17 24.15
N ALA A 345 10.45 -25.02 24.24
CA ALA A 345 9.08 -24.80 23.77
C ALA A 345 9.05 -24.51 22.26
N ARG A 346 10.17 -24.08 21.67
CA ARG A 346 10.28 -23.74 20.25
C ARG A 346 10.41 -25.02 19.40
N SER A 347 9.78 -25.01 18.23
CA SER A 347 9.98 -26.09 17.24
C SER A 347 11.43 -26.11 16.76
N GLU A 348 11.91 -27.26 16.28
CA GLU A 348 13.24 -27.38 15.67
C GLU A 348 13.47 -26.36 14.54
N SER A 349 12.47 -26.21 13.67
CA SER A 349 12.48 -25.20 12.60
C SER A 349 12.53 -23.77 13.10
N SER A 350 11.95 -23.49 14.26
CA SER A 350 12.04 -22.17 14.90
C SER A 350 13.42 -21.97 15.49
N ARG A 351 13.99 -22.95 16.20
CA ARG A 351 15.33 -22.86 16.81
C ARG A 351 16.42 -22.64 15.76
N ALA A 352 16.38 -23.40 14.66
CA ALA A 352 17.34 -23.27 13.56
C ALA A 352 17.29 -21.90 12.86
N LYS A 353 16.18 -21.16 12.99
CA LYS A 353 15.96 -19.84 12.39
C LYS A 353 15.90 -18.72 13.42
N TYR A 354 16.00 -19.04 14.71
CA TYR A 354 15.98 -18.07 15.80
C TYR A 354 17.37 -17.46 15.93
N SER A 355 17.73 -16.68 14.92
CA SER A 355 18.96 -15.90 14.83
C SER A 355 18.62 -14.51 14.30
N HIS A 356 17.62 -13.87 14.90
CA HIS A 356 17.39 -12.44 14.62
C HIS A 356 18.31 -11.65 15.54
N GLY A 357 18.84 -10.53 15.05
CA GLY A 357 19.68 -9.65 15.84
C GLY A 357 18.99 -9.29 17.16
N HIS A 358 19.72 -9.36 18.27
CA HIS A 358 19.25 -8.85 19.55
C HIS A 358 19.33 -7.33 19.51
N TRP A 359 18.27 -6.68 19.02
CA TRP A 359 18.13 -5.23 19.18
C TRP A 359 18.14 -4.89 20.67
N ASN A 360 18.71 -3.72 21.00
CA ASN A 360 18.74 -3.26 22.37
C ASN A 360 17.28 -3.03 22.85
N PRO A 361 16.84 -3.71 23.92
CA PRO A 361 15.50 -3.53 24.47
C PRO A 361 15.15 -2.07 24.78
N GLU A 362 16.15 -1.25 25.10
CA GLU A 362 15.95 0.16 25.46
C GLU A 362 15.65 1.04 24.26
N ASP A 363 16.14 0.72 23.06
CA ASP A 363 16.00 1.57 21.86
C ASP A 363 14.93 1.08 20.86
N ILE A 364 14.22 0.01 21.20
CA ILE A 364 13.25 -0.64 20.31
C ILE A 364 12.04 0.26 19.99
N HIS A 365 11.68 1.16 20.89
CA HIS A 365 10.59 2.11 20.71
C HIS A 365 10.98 3.31 19.84
N LEU A 366 12.28 3.52 19.61
CA LEU A 366 12.79 4.63 18.80
C LEU A 366 12.76 4.28 17.31
N PHE A 367 12.48 5.27 16.48
CA PHE A 367 12.63 5.19 15.04
C PHE A 367 14.12 5.33 14.67
N ARG A 368 14.77 4.22 14.32
CA ARG A 368 16.21 4.19 13.97
C ARG A 368 16.45 3.27 12.77
N PRO A 369 16.44 3.80 11.54
CA PRO A 369 16.71 3.02 10.33
C PRO A 369 18.06 2.28 10.36
N GLU A 370 19.08 2.82 11.04
CA GLU A 370 20.42 2.21 11.15
C GLU A 370 20.40 0.79 11.69
N ARG A 371 19.36 0.37 12.43
CA ARG A 371 19.23 -1.00 12.95
C ARG A 371 19.09 -2.05 11.84
N TRP A 372 18.75 -1.63 10.62
CA TRP A 372 18.60 -2.47 9.43
C TRP A 372 19.85 -2.49 8.56
N LEU A 373 20.92 -1.83 8.98
CA LEU A 373 22.16 -1.73 8.22
C LEU A 373 23.25 -2.55 8.91
N ARG A 374 24.07 -3.20 8.09
CA ARG A 374 25.33 -3.80 8.51
C ARG A 374 26.45 -3.31 7.60
N ILE A 375 27.66 -3.31 8.14
CA ILE A 375 28.86 -3.02 7.35
C ILE A 375 29.33 -4.34 6.73
N ASP A 376 29.48 -4.37 5.41
CA ASP A 376 30.05 -5.52 4.71
C ASP A 376 31.57 -5.58 4.88
N GLU A 377 32.19 -6.65 4.38
CA GLU A 377 33.64 -6.85 4.43
C GLU A 377 34.43 -5.72 3.75
N ASN A 378 33.79 -4.95 2.87
CA ASN A 378 34.39 -3.84 2.14
C ASN A 378 34.14 -2.48 2.81
N GLY A 379 33.58 -2.45 4.02
CA GLY A 379 33.30 -1.21 4.74
C GLY A 379 32.06 -0.46 4.24
N ARG A 380 31.21 -1.07 3.40
CA ARG A 380 30.02 -0.45 2.83
C ARG A 380 28.79 -0.78 3.67
N GLU A 381 27.91 0.19 3.85
CA GLU A 381 26.59 -0.05 4.44
C GLU A 381 25.73 -0.90 3.48
N VAL A 382 25.26 -2.04 3.97
CA VAL A 382 24.37 -2.96 3.26
C VAL A 382 23.13 -3.20 4.11
N PHE A 383 21.98 -3.22 3.45
CA PHE A 383 20.70 -3.50 4.09
C PHE A 383 20.59 -4.97 4.47
N ASP A 384 20.25 -5.22 5.73
CA ASP A 384 20.03 -6.55 6.28
C ASP A 384 18.55 -6.80 6.57
N PRO A 385 17.82 -7.53 5.72
CA PRO A 385 16.41 -7.84 5.92
C PRO A 385 16.15 -8.79 7.10
N GLN A 386 17.19 -9.33 7.74
CA GLN A 386 17.09 -10.22 8.91
C GLN A 386 17.57 -9.54 10.20
N ALA A 387 17.84 -8.23 10.16
CA ALA A 387 18.37 -7.49 11.30
C ALA A 387 17.48 -7.57 12.55
N GLY A 388 16.16 -7.71 12.38
CA GLY A 388 15.27 -8.02 13.50
C GLY A 388 13.91 -8.58 13.07
N PRO A 389 13.03 -8.85 14.06
CA PRO A 389 11.77 -9.53 13.83
C PRO A 389 10.75 -8.60 13.15
N ALA A 390 10.60 -8.71 11.84
CA ALA A 390 9.57 -8.00 11.08
C ALA A 390 8.77 -8.93 10.18
N MET A 391 7.44 -8.83 10.25
CA MET A 391 6.52 -9.50 9.33
C MET A 391 5.39 -8.56 8.83
N PRO A 392 5.72 -7.36 8.32
CA PRO A 392 4.71 -6.36 7.92
C PRO A 392 3.76 -6.86 6.82
N PHE A 393 4.23 -7.80 6.00
CA PHE A 393 3.46 -8.41 4.92
C PHE A 393 3.05 -9.86 5.20
N GLY A 394 3.25 -10.33 6.43
CA GLY A 394 3.12 -11.74 6.81
C GLY A 394 4.10 -12.66 6.07
N LEU A 395 4.09 -13.94 6.45
CA LEU A 395 4.99 -14.95 5.87
C LEU A 395 4.26 -16.21 5.40
N GLY A 396 5.00 -17.00 4.63
CA GLY A 396 4.57 -18.29 4.11
C GLY A 396 3.60 -18.19 2.93
N PRO A 397 2.87 -19.27 2.61
CA PRO A 397 2.10 -19.36 1.36
C PRO A 397 0.90 -18.40 1.32
N ARG A 398 0.42 -17.97 2.50
CA ARG A 398 -0.66 -16.97 2.69
C ARG A 398 -0.12 -15.58 3.06
N GLY A 399 1.18 -15.31 2.86
CA GLY A 399 1.72 -13.96 2.94
C GLY A 399 1.09 -13.05 1.88
N CYS A 400 1.25 -11.73 2.06
CA CYS A 400 0.73 -10.72 1.15
C CYS A 400 1.17 -11.01 -0.28
N PHE A 401 0.19 -11.16 -1.17
CA PHE A 401 0.47 -11.40 -2.59
C PHE A 401 1.15 -10.19 -3.22
N GLY A 402 0.66 -8.99 -2.91
CA GLY A 402 1.15 -7.71 -3.43
C GLY A 402 2.42 -7.18 -2.77
N ARG A 403 3.14 -7.97 -1.95
CA ARG A 403 4.31 -7.48 -1.19
C ARG A 403 5.34 -6.78 -2.07
N ARG A 404 5.68 -7.37 -3.22
CA ARG A 404 6.69 -6.80 -4.13
C ARG A 404 6.22 -5.50 -4.78
N LEU A 405 4.95 -5.44 -5.18
CA LEU A 405 4.33 -4.23 -5.71
C LEU A 405 4.31 -3.13 -4.64
N ALA A 406 3.96 -3.47 -3.40
CA ALA A 406 3.98 -2.52 -2.29
C ALA A 406 5.38 -1.94 -2.10
N TYR A 407 6.42 -2.77 -1.91
CA TYR A 407 7.80 -2.25 -1.77
C TYR A 407 8.23 -1.36 -2.95
N LEU A 408 7.89 -1.73 -4.18
CA LEU A 408 8.19 -0.92 -5.36
C LEU A 408 7.50 0.44 -5.31
N GLU A 409 6.20 0.46 -4.99
CA GLU A 409 5.40 1.68 -4.90
C GLU A 409 5.91 2.60 -3.79
N ILE A 410 6.17 2.03 -2.62
CA ILE A 410 6.70 2.71 -1.45
C ILE A 410 8.06 3.34 -1.76
N ARG A 411 8.94 2.57 -2.39
CA ARG A 411 10.28 3.04 -2.78
C ARG A 411 10.20 4.23 -3.72
N ILE A 412 9.36 4.14 -4.76
CA ILE A 412 9.19 5.21 -5.76
C ILE A 412 8.62 6.46 -5.10
N VAL A 413 7.50 6.33 -4.39
CA VAL A 413 6.82 7.48 -3.77
C VAL A 413 7.71 8.15 -2.73
N LEU A 414 8.31 7.40 -1.81
CA LEU A 414 9.15 7.97 -0.76
C LEU A 414 10.40 8.65 -1.34
N ALA A 415 11.07 8.03 -2.31
CA ALA A 415 12.22 8.62 -2.96
C ALA A 415 11.86 9.94 -3.67
N LEU A 416 10.76 9.98 -4.43
CA LEU A 416 10.32 11.18 -5.13
C LEU A 416 9.90 12.30 -4.17
N LEU A 417 9.21 11.97 -3.08
CA LEU A 417 8.81 12.96 -2.08
C LEU A 417 10.02 13.59 -1.38
N VAL A 418 10.96 12.79 -0.89
CA VAL A 418 12.16 13.28 -0.19
C VAL A 418 13.14 14.00 -1.14
N TRP A 419 13.13 13.62 -2.43
CA TRP A 419 13.90 14.30 -3.47
C TRP A 419 13.41 15.72 -3.73
N ASN A 420 12.08 15.90 -3.82
CA ASN A 420 11.47 17.17 -4.21
C ASN A 420 11.12 18.10 -3.03
N PHE A 421 10.94 17.54 -1.83
CA PHE A 421 10.47 18.29 -0.67
C PHE A 421 11.35 18.10 0.56
N GLU A 422 11.43 19.17 1.35
CA GLU A 422 11.87 19.17 2.73
C GLU A 422 10.64 19.29 3.62
N PHE A 423 10.37 18.21 4.37
CA PHE A 423 9.32 18.16 5.36
C PHE A 423 9.77 18.95 6.59
N GLN A 424 9.05 20.02 6.88
CA GLN A 424 9.26 20.88 8.04
C GLN A 424 8.72 20.21 9.30
N ARG A 425 9.38 20.47 10.43
CA ARG A 425 8.89 20.02 11.73
C ARG A 425 7.60 20.75 12.09
N LEU A 426 6.59 20.00 12.50
CA LEU A 426 5.29 20.53 12.93
C LEU A 426 5.23 20.70 14.45
N SER A 427 4.23 21.45 14.93
CA SER A 427 3.91 21.51 16.36
C SER A 427 3.44 20.15 16.88
N GLU A 428 3.62 19.90 18.18
CA GLU A 428 3.21 18.62 18.81
C GLU A 428 1.72 18.31 18.60
N GLU A 429 0.88 19.34 18.54
CA GLU A 429 -0.56 19.22 18.29
C GLU A 429 -0.89 18.63 16.91
N LEU A 430 -0.07 18.92 15.90
CA LEU A 430 -0.23 18.46 14.51
C LEU A 430 0.61 17.21 14.20
N SER A 431 1.68 16.97 14.96
CA SER A 431 2.63 15.85 14.82
C SER A 431 2.29 14.61 15.71
N SER A 432 1.14 14.57 16.38
CA SER A 432 0.76 13.44 17.26
C SER A 432 0.84 12.04 16.62
N HIS A 433 1.69 11.14 17.13
CA HIS A 433 1.82 9.74 16.68
C HIS A 433 0.63 8.83 17.02
N ALA A 434 -0.49 9.39 17.51
CA ALA A 434 -1.69 8.63 17.78
C ALA A 434 -2.21 7.94 16.51
N VAL A 435 -2.66 6.69 16.66
CA VAL A 435 -3.22 5.88 15.58
C VAL A 435 -4.65 5.49 15.89
N VAL A 436 -5.47 5.41 14.85
CA VAL A 436 -6.82 4.86 14.88
C VAL A 436 -6.75 3.45 14.30
N ASP A 437 -6.95 2.46 15.15
CA ASP A 437 -6.97 1.06 14.75
C ASP A 437 -8.34 0.68 14.17
N THR A 438 -8.35 0.33 12.89
CA THR A 438 -9.53 -0.14 12.15
C THR A 438 -9.30 -1.57 11.64
N LEU A 439 -9.52 -1.85 10.35
CA LEU A 439 -8.88 -3.01 9.72
C LEU A 439 -7.36 -2.84 9.66
N THR A 440 -6.93 -1.57 9.55
CA THR A 440 -5.54 -1.12 9.49
C THR A 440 -5.34 0.05 10.44
N SER A 441 -4.08 0.30 10.81
CA SER A 441 -3.71 1.35 11.74
C SER A 441 -3.41 2.63 10.96
N THR A 442 -4.22 3.68 11.15
CA THR A 442 -4.09 4.96 10.44
C THR A 442 -3.62 6.05 11.41
N PRO A 443 -2.79 7.03 11.02
CA PRO A 443 -2.53 8.19 11.87
C PRO A 443 -3.82 8.98 12.11
N GLU A 444 -4.04 9.48 13.33
CA GLU A 444 -5.19 10.32 13.66
C GLU A 444 -5.11 11.70 12.97
N LYS A 445 -3.89 12.25 12.88
CA LYS A 445 -3.60 13.53 12.24
C LYS A 445 -2.47 13.36 11.24
N CYS A 446 -2.73 13.77 9.99
CA CYS A 446 -1.72 13.77 8.93
C CYS A 446 -1.58 15.15 8.30
N PHE A 447 -0.79 16.01 8.96
CA PHE A 447 -0.40 17.30 8.42
C PHE A 447 1.02 17.24 7.90
N VAL A 448 1.30 18.05 6.88
CA VAL A 448 2.65 18.28 6.36
C VAL A 448 2.84 19.76 6.11
N ALA A 449 4.04 20.26 6.39
CA ALA A 449 4.51 21.55 5.91
C ALA A 449 5.75 21.28 5.04
N LEU A 450 5.75 21.82 3.83
CA LEU A 450 6.71 21.44 2.79
C LEU A 450 7.43 22.66 2.25
N ASN A 451 8.76 22.57 2.15
CA ASN A 451 9.57 23.45 1.33
C ASN A 451 10.03 22.70 0.08
N LYS A 452 9.88 23.31 -1.09
CA LYS A 452 10.38 22.73 -2.32
C LYS A 452 11.90 22.81 -2.34
N VAL A 453 12.55 21.68 -2.54
CA VAL A 453 14.00 21.58 -2.67
C VAL A 453 14.38 21.95 -4.11
N SER A 454 15.32 22.89 -4.24
CA SER A 454 15.81 23.42 -5.52
C SER A 454 16.70 22.46 -6.28
#